data_AF-A0A4R4X3Q5-F1
#
_entry.id   AF-A0A4R4X3Q5-F1
#
_cell.length_a   1.000
_cell.length_b   1.000
_cell.length_c   1.000
_cell.angle_alpha   90.00
_cell.angle_beta   90.00
_cell.angle_gamma   90.00
#
_symmetry.space_group_name_H-M   'P 1'
#
loop_
_entity.id
_entity.type
_entity.pdbx_description
1 polymer ?
#
loop_
_entity_poly.entity_id
_entity_poly.type
_entity_poly.pdbx_seq_one_letter_code
_entity_poly.pdbx_strand_id
1 'polypeptide(L)'
;MPHPVIALVLSMTSTLGTAPSSEVSVRYDSAGSPRAEQARKLLKDSGALKTKIRVPQPVKVVAKDCGSPEAIWDHGERRITICYQLVDKVRTTMKGIAETEEVGSEAAAARMDGALSMLFHHQLGHALTTLNGMRDNEGQADQFAALTLAADAPKRVVSAAEARHLLAGHTGIDHLSGLTQSATFACLLYGSDPGKHAEIAQGGWVPAERAPSCADEYARVKTALGSMAVKAGS
;
A
#
# COMPACT_ATOMS: atom_id res chain seq x y z
N MET A 1 -23.44 73.51 4.50
CA MET A 1 -23.17 72.42 5.46
C MET A 1 -23.31 71.09 4.73
N PRO A 2 -22.25 70.28 4.55
CA PRO A 2 -22.39 68.91 4.10
C PRO A 2 -22.30 67.94 5.29
N HIS A 3 -23.22 66.98 5.36
CA HIS A 3 -23.18 65.88 6.33
C HIS A 3 -22.18 64.81 5.86
N PRO A 4 -21.39 64.18 6.75
CA PRO A 4 -20.56 63.05 6.38
C PRO A 4 -21.39 61.77 6.40
N VAL A 5 -21.38 61.03 5.29
CA VAL A 5 -21.92 59.67 5.20
C VAL A 5 -20.90 58.73 5.84
N ILE A 6 -21.24 58.15 6.99
CA ILE A 6 -20.43 57.13 7.66
C ILE A 6 -20.63 55.81 6.90
N ALA A 7 -19.60 55.34 6.20
CA ALA A 7 -19.58 54.02 5.58
C ALA A 7 -19.25 52.96 6.63
N LEU A 8 -20.23 52.12 6.95
CA LEU A 8 -20.07 50.98 7.86
C LEU A 8 -19.34 49.84 7.11
N VAL A 9 -18.06 49.62 7.42
CA VAL A 9 -17.29 48.51 6.87
C VAL A 9 -17.56 47.26 7.70
N LEU A 10 -18.44 46.38 7.23
CA LEU A 10 -18.64 45.03 7.78
C LEU A 10 -17.38 44.19 7.52
N SER A 11 -16.57 44.00 8.57
CA SER A 11 -15.47 43.04 8.55
C SER A 11 -16.02 41.61 8.62
N MET A 12 -16.07 40.94 7.48
CA MET A 12 -16.31 39.50 7.41
C MET A 12 -15.04 38.78 7.86
N THR A 13 -15.00 38.32 9.11
CA THR A 13 -13.97 37.39 9.56
C THR A 13 -14.21 36.04 8.90
N SER A 14 -13.53 35.82 7.78
CA SER A 14 -13.51 34.52 7.11
C SER A 14 -12.78 33.53 8.01
N THR A 15 -13.54 32.70 8.74
CA THR A 15 -12.98 31.50 9.37
C THR A 15 -12.59 30.54 8.26
N LEU A 16 -11.33 30.61 7.83
CA LEU A 16 -10.71 29.54 7.06
C LEU A 16 -10.75 28.29 7.94
N GLY A 17 -11.80 27.48 7.77
CA GLY A 17 -11.82 26.12 8.29
C GLY A 17 -10.60 25.41 7.73
N THR A 18 -9.78 24.86 8.62
CA THR A 18 -8.68 23.97 8.25
C THR A 18 -9.21 22.97 7.23
N ALA A 19 -8.68 22.99 6.01
CA ALA A 19 -9.06 22.02 4.99
C ALA A 19 -8.92 20.61 5.61
N PRO A 20 -9.90 19.70 5.43
CA PRO A 20 -9.81 18.35 6.00
C PRO A 20 -8.48 17.75 5.58
N SER A 21 -7.71 17.25 6.55
CA SER A 21 -6.36 16.77 6.28
C SER A 21 -6.44 15.60 5.29
N SER A 22 -5.66 15.69 4.22
CA SER A 22 -5.44 14.68 3.19
C SER A 22 -4.67 13.48 3.78
N GLU A 23 -5.19 12.89 4.85
CA GLU A 23 -4.49 11.93 5.71
C GLU A 23 -5.10 10.54 5.63
N VAL A 24 -4.23 9.55 5.79
CA VAL A 24 -4.58 8.15 5.99
C VAL A 24 -4.59 7.89 7.49
N SER A 25 -5.74 7.52 8.04
CA SER A 25 -5.90 7.18 9.46
C SER A 25 -6.00 5.68 9.65
N VAL A 26 -5.37 5.13 10.69
CA VAL A 26 -5.35 3.67 10.95
C VAL A 26 -6.04 3.35 12.26
N ARG A 27 -6.96 2.37 12.24
CA ARG A 27 -7.66 1.85 13.41
C ARG A 27 -7.61 0.32 13.42
N TYR A 28 -7.41 -0.25 14.60
CA TYR A 28 -7.38 -1.70 14.83
C TYR A 28 -8.53 -2.09 15.76
N ASP A 29 -9.55 -2.72 15.23
CA ASP A 29 -10.74 -3.14 15.98
C ASP A 29 -10.45 -4.40 16.80
N SER A 30 -11.35 -4.73 17.73
CA SER A 30 -11.24 -5.92 18.57
C SER A 30 -11.17 -7.18 17.71
N ALA A 31 -10.30 -8.12 18.09
CA ALA A 31 -10.31 -9.47 17.55
C ALA A 31 -11.34 -10.33 18.30
N GLY A 32 -12.08 -11.18 17.58
CA GLY A 32 -13.07 -12.09 18.15
C GLY A 32 -12.52 -13.46 18.55
N SER A 33 -11.22 -13.73 18.31
CA SER A 33 -10.58 -15.01 18.61
C SER A 33 -9.08 -14.85 18.93
N PRO A 34 -8.44 -15.82 19.62
CA PRO A 34 -7.00 -15.80 19.85
C PRO A 34 -6.17 -15.73 18.56
N ARG A 35 -6.63 -16.42 17.51
CA ARG A 35 -6.00 -16.41 16.18
C ARG A 35 -6.06 -15.03 15.54
N ALA A 36 -7.23 -14.38 15.60
CA ALA A 36 -7.39 -13.00 15.12
C ALA A 36 -6.57 -12.01 15.96
N GLU A 37 -6.43 -12.21 17.27
CA GLU A 37 -5.59 -11.34 18.11
C GLU A 37 -4.10 -11.48 17.77
N GLN A 38 -3.64 -12.70 17.45
CA GLN A 38 -2.27 -12.91 16.96
C GLN A 38 -2.03 -12.17 15.63
N ALA A 39 -2.98 -12.25 14.70
CA ALA A 39 -2.91 -11.53 13.43
C ALA A 39 -2.95 -10.01 13.61
N ARG A 40 -3.82 -9.51 14.50
CA ARG A 40 -3.88 -8.10 14.89
C ARG A 40 -2.55 -7.61 15.44
N LYS A 41 -1.95 -8.35 16.37
CA LYS A 41 -0.63 -8.03 16.95
C LYS A 41 0.44 -8.00 15.87
N LEU A 42 0.50 -9.03 15.01
CA LEU A 42 1.44 -9.10 13.90
C LEU A 42 1.33 -7.88 12.96
N LEU A 43 0.12 -7.51 12.55
CA LEU A 43 -0.11 -6.36 11.66
C LEU A 43 0.21 -5.02 12.34
N LYS A 44 0.01 -4.93 13.65
CA LYS A 44 0.33 -3.72 14.42
C LYS A 44 1.85 -3.56 14.58
N ASP A 45 2.53 -4.65 14.93
CA ASP A 45 3.97 -4.66 15.19
C ASP A 45 4.79 -4.45 13.91
N SER A 46 4.32 -4.97 12.77
CA SER A 46 4.95 -4.69 11.47
C SER A 46 4.88 -3.21 11.09
N GLY A 47 3.92 -2.45 11.61
CA GLY A 47 3.71 -1.05 11.22
C GLY A 47 3.42 -0.86 9.73
N ALA A 48 3.04 -1.92 8.99
CA ALA A 48 2.84 -1.90 7.54
C ALA A 48 1.71 -0.96 7.07
N LEU A 49 0.77 -0.61 7.95
CA LEU A 49 -0.34 0.29 7.64
C LEU A 49 0.02 1.77 7.82
N LYS A 50 1.19 2.09 8.38
CA LYS A 50 1.62 3.48 8.60
C LYS A 50 2.13 4.04 7.29
N THR A 51 1.65 5.23 6.92
CA THR A 51 2.08 5.87 5.69
C THR A 51 2.24 7.38 5.79
N LYS A 52 3.17 7.94 5.00
CA LYS A 52 3.33 9.39 4.78
C LYS A 52 2.80 9.84 3.42
N ILE A 53 2.18 8.94 2.67
CA ILE A 53 1.54 9.24 1.39
C ILE A 53 0.30 10.11 1.64
N ARG A 54 0.20 11.21 0.91
CA ARG A 54 -0.96 12.08 0.90
C ARG A 54 -2.00 11.54 -0.08
N VAL A 55 -3.26 11.63 0.32
CA VAL A 55 -4.41 11.15 -0.46
C VAL A 55 -5.31 12.33 -0.83
N PRO A 56 -5.96 12.35 -2.01
CA PRO A 56 -6.80 13.50 -2.41
C PRO A 56 -7.94 13.81 -1.43
N GLN A 57 -8.40 12.81 -0.69
CA GLN A 57 -9.44 12.91 0.33
C GLN A 57 -9.10 11.98 1.51
N PRO A 58 -9.62 12.24 2.72
CA PRO A 58 -9.34 11.41 3.89
C PRO A 58 -9.69 9.93 3.64
N VAL A 59 -8.75 9.04 3.96
CA VAL A 59 -8.91 7.57 3.86
C VAL A 59 -8.80 6.95 5.25
N LYS A 60 -9.71 6.02 5.55
CA LYS A 60 -9.66 5.22 6.78
C LYS A 60 -9.09 3.85 6.46
N VAL A 61 -8.14 3.38 7.25
CA VAL A 61 -7.67 2.00 7.25
C VAL A 61 -8.20 1.35 8.51
N VAL A 62 -8.99 0.29 8.36
CA VAL A 62 -9.59 -0.45 9.47
C VAL A 62 -9.13 -1.89 9.40
N ALA A 63 -8.27 -2.30 10.33
CA ALA A 63 -7.98 -3.70 10.55
C ALA A 63 -9.00 -4.27 11.53
N LYS A 64 -9.68 -5.37 11.16
CA LYS A 64 -10.77 -5.94 11.98
C LYS A 64 -10.95 -7.44 11.78
N ASP A 65 -11.72 -8.04 12.66
CA ASP A 65 -12.25 -9.38 12.48
C ASP A 65 -13.43 -9.33 11.49
N CYS A 66 -13.34 -10.05 10.37
CA CYS A 66 -14.33 -10.01 9.29
C CYS A 66 -15.12 -11.30 9.13
N GLY A 67 -14.62 -12.43 9.65
CA GLY A 67 -15.13 -13.76 9.34
C GLY A 67 -14.58 -14.38 8.04
N SER A 68 -14.01 -13.59 7.12
CA SER A 68 -13.41 -14.04 5.85
C SER A 68 -12.01 -13.42 5.61
N PRO A 69 -11.12 -14.09 4.84
CA PRO A 69 -9.76 -13.62 4.57
C PRO A 69 -9.71 -12.62 3.40
N GLU A 70 -10.14 -11.38 3.64
CA GLU A 70 -10.22 -10.32 2.63
C GLU A 70 -9.42 -9.06 3.00
N ALA A 71 -9.02 -8.30 1.98
CA ALA A 71 -8.65 -6.90 2.09
C ALA A 71 -9.32 -6.11 0.96
N ILE A 72 -10.02 -5.03 1.29
CA ILE A 72 -10.85 -4.32 0.29
C ILE A 72 -10.86 -2.81 0.50
N TRP A 73 -10.82 -2.09 -0.61
CA TRP A 73 -11.12 -0.68 -0.70
C TRP A 73 -12.61 -0.46 -1.01
N ASP A 74 -13.28 0.32 -0.16
CA ASP A 74 -14.62 0.84 -0.40
C ASP A 74 -14.55 2.34 -0.72
N HIS A 75 -14.88 2.70 -1.96
CA HIS A 75 -14.88 4.08 -2.43
C HIS A 75 -15.97 4.95 -1.75
N GLY A 76 -17.15 4.38 -1.49
CA GLY A 76 -18.27 5.11 -0.88
C GLY A 76 -18.00 5.51 0.57
N GLU A 77 -17.40 4.60 1.34
CA GLU A 77 -17.02 4.84 2.73
C GLU A 77 -15.63 5.46 2.90
N ARG A 78 -14.85 5.53 1.80
CA ARG A 78 -13.41 5.87 1.78
C ARG A 78 -12.63 5.05 2.81
N ARG A 79 -12.82 3.73 2.77
CA ARG A 79 -12.28 2.80 3.76
C ARG A 79 -11.53 1.64 3.10
N ILE A 80 -10.27 1.49 3.50
CA ILE A 80 -9.53 0.23 3.33
C ILE A 80 -9.84 -0.64 4.54
N THR A 81 -10.32 -1.85 4.32
CA THR A 81 -10.53 -2.87 5.35
C THR A 81 -9.47 -3.96 5.20
N ILE A 82 -8.76 -4.31 6.27
CA ILE A 82 -7.81 -5.43 6.29
C ILE A 82 -8.30 -6.45 7.31
N CYS A 83 -8.70 -7.64 6.84
CA CYS A 83 -9.24 -8.66 7.74
C CYS A 83 -8.13 -9.44 8.43
N TYR A 84 -8.28 -9.67 9.73
CA TYR A 84 -7.32 -10.45 10.51
C TYR A 84 -7.18 -11.88 9.98
N GLN A 85 -8.23 -12.45 9.40
CA GLN A 85 -8.20 -13.74 8.71
C GLN A 85 -7.24 -13.75 7.52
N LEU A 86 -7.15 -12.67 6.75
CA LEU A 86 -6.22 -12.58 5.62
C LEU A 86 -4.78 -12.50 6.12
N VAL A 87 -4.51 -11.66 7.12
CA VAL A 87 -3.19 -11.56 7.76
C VAL A 87 -2.74 -12.91 8.30
N ASP A 88 -3.65 -13.63 8.96
CA ASP A 88 -3.39 -14.96 9.48
C ASP A 88 -3.12 -15.99 8.37
N LYS A 89 -3.90 -15.94 7.29
CA LYS A 89 -3.73 -16.81 6.12
C LYS A 89 -2.36 -16.56 5.47
N VAL A 90 -1.98 -15.31 5.24
CA VAL A 90 -0.65 -14.90 4.76
C VAL A 90 0.44 -15.42 5.69
N ARG A 91 0.30 -15.21 7.01
CA ARG A 91 1.27 -15.68 8.01
C ARG A 91 1.46 -17.19 7.95
N THR A 92 0.36 -17.94 7.88
CA THR A 92 0.40 -19.41 7.88
C THR A 92 1.04 -19.94 6.59
N THR A 93 0.70 -19.35 5.44
CA THR A 93 1.33 -19.70 4.15
C THR A 93 2.81 -19.38 4.16
N MET A 94 3.20 -18.15 4.56
CA MET A 94 4.61 -17.75 4.63
C MET A 94 5.42 -18.60 5.60
N LYS A 95 4.83 -18.99 6.74
CA LYS A 95 5.47 -19.91 7.69
C LYS A 95 5.77 -21.26 7.02
N GLY A 96 4.81 -21.85 6.32
CA GLY A 96 5.03 -23.12 5.62
C GLY A 96 6.10 -23.03 4.54
N ILE A 97 6.15 -21.92 3.80
CA ILE A 97 7.20 -21.64 2.81
C ILE A 97 8.57 -21.54 3.50
N ALA A 98 8.68 -20.74 4.57
CA ALA A 98 9.93 -20.55 5.29
C ALA A 98 10.44 -21.85 5.93
N GLU A 99 9.55 -22.71 6.44
CA GLU A 99 9.91 -24.04 6.94
C GLU A 99 10.43 -24.95 5.82
N THR A 100 9.82 -24.89 4.63
CA THR A 100 10.23 -25.69 3.46
C THR A 100 11.58 -25.24 2.90
N GLU A 101 11.83 -23.93 2.89
CA GLU A 101 13.08 -23.33 2.43
C GLU A 101 14.17 -23.23 3.51
N GLU A 102 13.89 -23.71 4.74
CA GLU A 102 14.78 -23.64 5.91
C GLU A 102 15.29 -22.21 6.22
N VAL A 103 14.42 -21.21 6.02
CA VAL A 103 14.77 -19.79 6.14
C VAL A 103 14.79 -19.34 7.59
N GLY A 104 15.82 -18.57 7.95
CA GLY A 104 15.97 -17.98 9.29
C GLY A 104 14.84 -17.03 9.68
N SER A 105 14.62 -16.87 10.98
CA SER A 105 13.50 -16.09 11.53
C SER A 105 13.50 -14.61 11.11
N GLU A 106 14.66 -14.01 10.92
CA GLU A 106 14.79 -12.62 10.47
C GLU A 106 14.30 -12.44 9.03
N ALA A 107 14.75 -13.31 8.11
CA ALA A 107 14.29 -13.28 6.73
C ALA A 107 12.79 -13.62 6.62
N ALA A 108 12.30 -14.59 7.42
CA ALA A 108 10.87 -14.88 7.50
C ALA A 108 10.04 -13.66 7.99
N ALA A 109 10.56 -12.92 8.97
CA ALA A 109 9.93 -11.68 9.43
C ALA A 109 9.95 -10.58 8.35
N ALA A 110 11.07 -10.42 7.64
CA ALA A 110 11.19 -9.45 6.53
C ALA A 110 10.21 -9.76 5.39
N ARG A 111 10.03 -11.04 5.03
CA ARG A 111 9.03 -11.49 4.04
C ARG A 111 7.61 -11.19 4.51
N MET A 112 7.30 -11.41 5.79
CA MET A 112 5.98 -11.08 6.34
C MET A 112 5.72 -9.57 6.30
N ASP A 113 6.69 -8.75 6.73
CA ASP A 113 6.62 -7.29 6.67
C ASP A 113 6.44 -6.78 5.23
N GLY A 114 7.15 -7.40 4.28
CA GLY A 114 7.03 -7.15 2.85
C GLY A 114 5.63 -7.46 2.33
N ALA A 115 5.08 -8.64 2.68
CA ALA A 115 3.73 -9.06 2.28
C ALA A 115 2.66 -8.10 2.77
N LEU A 116 2.73 -7.70 4.05
CA LEU A 116 1.77 -6.78 4.66
C LEU A 116 1.88 -5.37 4.07
N SER A 117 3.10 -4.91 3.77
CA SER A 117 3.31 -3.61 3.14
C SER A 117 2.77 -3.61 1.71
N MET A 118 3.06 -4.64 0.92
CA MET A 118 2.48 -4.81 -0.42
C MET A 118 0.95 -4.82 -0.36
N LEU A 119 0.34 -5.63 0.51
CA LEU A 119 -1.11 -5.71 0.65
C LEU A 119 -1.75 -4.35 0.94
N PHE A 120 -1.18 -3.60 1.89
CA PHE A 120 -1.66 -2.26 2.22
C PHE A 120 -1.50 -1.28 1.05
N HIS A 121 -0.33 -1.25 0.42
CA HIS A 121 -0.05 -0.34 -0.69
C HIS A 121 -0.88 -0.65 -1.94
N HIS A 122 -1.27 -1.91 -2.15
CA HIS A 122 -2.24 -2.30 -3.18
C HIS A 122 -3.63 -1.71 -2.93
N GLN A 123 -4.15 -1.85 -1.70
CA GLN A 123 -5.44 -1.23 -1.35
C GLN A 123 -5.39 0.30 -1.37
N LEU A 124 -4.26 0.89 -0.98
CA LEU A 124 -4.01 2.32 -1.15
C LEU A 124 -3.99 2.72 -2.64
N GLY A 125 -3.52 1.83 -3.51
CA GLY A 125 -3.56 2.02 -4.95
C GLY A 125 -4.97 2.09 -5.52
N HIS A 126 -5.90 1.25 -5.07
CA HIS A 126 -7.32 1.38 -5.40
C HIS A 126 -7.91 2.72 -4.91
N ALA A 127 -7.57 3.11 -3.68
CA ALA A 127 -8.00 4.39 -3.13
C ALA A 127 -7.49 5.57 -3.96
N LEU A 128 -6.19 5.60 -4.29
CA LEU A 128 -5.60 6.65 -5.13
C LEU A 128 -6.22 6.65 -6.53
N THR A 129 -6.46 5.49 -7.14
CA THR A 129 -7.08 5.40 -8.46
C THR A 129 -8.47 6.04 -8.46
N THR A 130 -9.35 5.59 -7.58
CA THR A 130 -10.75 6.06 -7.54
C THR A 130 -10.88 7.51 -7.10
N LEU A 131 -10.08 7.95 -6.11
CA LEU A 131 -10.11 9.33 -5.61
C LEU A 131 -9.55 10.35 -6.61
N ASN A 132 -8.78 9.91 -7.61
CA ASN A 132 -8.35 10.72 -8.74
C ASN A 132 -9.31 10.60 -9.95
N GLY A 133 -10.49 9.99 -9.77
CA GLY A 133 -11.53 9.89 -10.81
C GLY A 133 -11.21 8.88 -11.91
N MET A 134 -10.25 7.99 -11.70
CA MET A 134 -9.85 6.96 -12.67
C MET A 134 -10.68 5.68 -12.48
N ARG A 135 -10.83 4.91 -13.56
CA ARG A 135 -11.47 3.59 -13.50
C ARG A 135 -10.58 2.60 -12.73
N ASP A 136 -11.16 2.00 -11.70
CA ASP A 136 -10.45 1.05 -10.86
C ASP A 136 -10.14 -0.27 -11.58
N ASN A 137 -8.94 -0.79 -11.35
CA ASN A 137 -8.50 -2.12 -11.76
C ASN A 137 -7.21 -2.52 -11.04
N GLU A 138 -6.99 -3.83 -10.88
CA GLU A 138 -5.83 -4.43 -10.20
C GLU A 138 -4.47 -3.91 -10.72
N GLY A 139 -4.32 -3.77 -12.04
CA GLY A 139 -3.07 -3.32 -12.63
C GLY A 139 -2.74 -1.87 -12.29
N GLN A 140 -3.75 -1.01 -12.24
CA GLN A 140 -3.62 0.39 -11.82
C GLN A 140 -3.30 0.49 -10.32
N ALA A 141 -3.96 -0.34 -9.50
CA ALA A 141 -3.68 -0.45 -8.07
C ALA A 141 -2.23 -0.90 -7.82
N ASP A 142 -1.74 -1.90 -8.57
CA ASP A 142 -0.36 -2.37 -8.50
C ASP A 142 0.68 -1.31 -8.91
N GLN A 143 0.36 -0.49 -9.91
CA GLN A 143 1.22 0.63 -10.32
C GLN A 143 1.34 1.66 -9.20
N PHE A 144 0.23 2.07 -8.60
CA PHE A 144 0.24 2.96 -7.44
C PHE A 144 0.94 2.32 -6.24
N ALA A 145 0.73 1.02 -6.00
CA ALA A 145 1.36 0.29 -4.92
C ALA A 145 2.88 0.34 -5.04
N ALA A 146 3.42 0.09 -6.25
CA ALA A 146 4.86 0.12 -6.48
C ALA A 146 5.45 1.53 -6.25
N LEU A 147 4.77 2.58 -6.74
CA LEU A 147 5.20 3.97 -6.52
C LEU A 147 5.18 4.36 -5.04
N THR A 148 4.07 4.08 -4.36
CA THR A 148 3.87 4.47 -2.96
C THR A 148 4.77 3.69 -2.01
N LEU A 149 4.94 2.37 -2.23
CA LEU A 149 5.83 1.53 -1.42
C LEU A 149 7.29 1.98 -1.57
N ALA A 150 7.75 2.24 -2.80
CA ALA A 150 9.10 2.73 -3.05
C ALA A 150 9.36 4.09 -2.37
N ALA A 151 8.36 4.99 -2.35
CA ALA A 151 8.48 6.31 -1.73
C ALA A 151 8.40 6.29 -0.19
N ASP A 152 7.57 5.42 0.37
CA ASP A 152 7.18 5.43 1.78
C ASP A 152 7.93 4.40 2.63
N ALA A 153 8.19 3.22 2.06
CA ALA A 153 8.84 2.09 2.71
C ALA A 153 10.02 1.52 1.88
N PRO A 154 11.03 2.34 1.50
CA PRO A 154 12.13 1.90 0.63
C PRO A 154 12.91 0.69 1.17
N LYS A 155 12.99 0.53 2.49
CA LYS A 155 13.64 -0.63 3.14
C LYS A 155 12.90 -1.96 2.94
N ARG A 156 11.66 -1.92 2.45
CA ARG A 156 10.80 -3.10 2.24
C ARG A 156 10.62 -3.44 0.77
N VAL A 157 11.24 -2.70 -0.14
CA VAL A 157 11.05 -2.89 -1.59
C VAL A 157 11.42 -4.31 -2.01
N VAL A 158 12.60 -4.80 -1.64
CA VAL A 158 13.03 -6.16 -1.99
C VAL A 158 12.12 -7.20 -1.34
N SER A 159 11.88 -7.11 -0.02
CA SER A 159 11.07 -8.11 0.67
C SER A 159 9.60 -8.11 0.26
N ALA A 160 9.06 -6.99 -0.22
CA ALA A 160 7.72 -6.92 -0.80
C ALA A 160 7.63 -7.61 -2.17
N ALA A 161 8.66 -7.45 -3.02
CA ALA A 161 8.76 -8.17 -4.29
C ALA A 161 8.90 -9.67 -4.06
N GLU A 162 9.79 -10.08 -3.16
CA GLU A 162 9.96 -11.49 -2.75
C GLU A 162 8.66 -12.08 -2.23
N ALA A 163 8.03 -11.39 -1.27
CA ALA A 163 6.83 -11.87 -0.63
C ALA A 163 5.69 -12.09 -1.62
N ARG A 164 5.52 -11.15 -2.58
CA ARG A 164 4.51 -11.32 -3.62
C ARG A 164 4.85 -12.48 -4.55
N HIS A 165 6.11 -12.65 -4.92
CA HIS A 165 6.55 -13.77 -5.74
C HIS A 165 6.23 -15.13 -5.07
N LEU A 166 6.58 -15.28 -3.80
CA LEU A 166 6.32 -16.48 -3.01
C LEU A 166 4.81 -16.79 -2.89
N LEU A 167 3.98 -15.74 -2.76
CA LEU A 167 2.53 -15.88 -2.63
C LEU A 167 1.80 -16.00 -3.98
N ALA A 168 2.45 -15.67 -5.11
CA ALA A 168 1.81 -15.56 -6.41
C ALA A 168 1.10 -16.84 -6.89
N GLY A 169 1.64 -18.01 -6.52
CA GLY A 169 1.06 -19.33 -6.85
C GLY A 169 0.00 -19.83 -5.87
N HIS A 170 -0.24 -19.12 -4.77
CA HIS A 170 -1.13 -19.57 -3.70
C HIS A 170 -2.55 -19.00 -3.85
N THR A 171 -3.55 -19.89 -3.85
CA THR A 171 -4.96 -19.47 -3.92
C THR A 171 -5.46 -18.95 -2.56
N GLY A 172 -6.39 -18.00 -2.59
CA GLY A 172 -7.02 -17.45 -1.38
C GLY A 172 -6.09 -16.58 -0.52
N ILE A 173 -5.01 -16.05 -1.11
CA ILE A 173 -4.17 -14.99 -0.53
C ILE A 173 -4.54 -13.61 -1.12
N ASP A 174 -5.77 -13.51 -1.63
CA ASP A 174 -6.36 -12.27 -2.18
C ASP A 174 -5.46 -11.61 -3.26
N HIS A 175 -5.41 -10.28 -3.28
CA HIS A 175 -4.60 -9.41 -4.15
C HIS A 175 -3.07 -9.69 -4.19
N LEU A 176 -2.56 -10.67 -3.44
CA LEU A 176 -1.16 -11.10 -3.47
C LEU A 176 -0.88 -12.25 -4.47
N SER A 177 -1.93 -12.84 -5.06
CA SER A 177 -1.82 -13.94 -6.04
C SER A 177 -1.62 -13.43 -7.48
N GLY A 178 -1.18 -14.33 -8.38
CA GLY A 178 -1.02 -14.06 -9.81
C GLY A 178 0.44 -13.85 -10.24
N LEU A 179 0.97 -14.80 -11.02
CA LEU A 179 2.38 -14.79 -11.47
C LEU A 179 2.69 -13.58 -12.37
N THR A 180 1.82 -13.26 -13.33
CA THR A 180 2.01 -12.13 -14.25
C THR A 180 1.98 -10.79 -13.52
N GLN A 181 1.06 -10.63 -12.58
CA GLN A 181 0.93 -9.44 -11.74
C GLN A 181 2.15 -9.31 -10.83
N SER A 182 2.59 -10.42 -10.22
CA SER A 182 3.80 -10.45 -9.40
C SER A 182 5.05 -10.03 -10.19
N ALA A 183 5.26 -10.57 -11.38
CA ALA A 183 6.40 -10.20 -12.23
C ALA A 183 6.36 -8.73 -12.67
N THR A 184 5.16 -8.20 -12.93
CA THR A 184 4.96 -6.79 -13.27
C THR A 184 5.28 -5.88 -12.09
N PHE A 185 4.80 -6.22 -10.91
CA PHE A 185 5.08 -5.48 -9.68
C PHE A 185 6.57 -5.51 -9.32
N ALA A 186 7.19 -6.69 -9.38
CA ALA A 186 8.63 -6.85 -9.16
C ALA A 186 9.44 -6.01 -10.16
N CYS A 187 9.03 -5.93 -11.42
CA CYS A 187 9.68 -5.08 -12.43
C CYS A 187 9.59 -3.59 -12.08
N LEU A 188 8.42 -3.10 -11.63
CA LEU A 188 8.29 -1.71 -11.20
C LEU A 188 9.14 -1.41 -9.95
N LEU A 189 9.17 -2.31 -8.97
CA LEU A 189 10.00 -2.15 -7.78
C LEU A 189 11.50 -2.17 -8.11
N TYR A 190 11.95 -3.12 -8.93
CA TYR A 190 13.32 -3.17 -9.44
C TYR A 190 13.68 -1.88 -10.21
N GLY A 191 12.82 -1.46 -11.13
CA GLY A 191 13.00 -0.27 -11.96
C GLY A 191 13.05 1.04 -11.19
N SER A 192 12.53 1.09 -9.97
CA SER A 192 12.57 2.31 -9.14
C SER A 192 13.99 2.71 -8.72
N ASP A 193 14.88 1.73 -8.54
CA ASP A 193 16.32 1.90 -8.29
C ASP A 193 17.03 0.55 -8.54
N PRO A 194 17.40 0.23 -9.79
CA PRO A 194 17.98 -1.07 -10.13
C PRO A 194 19.26 -1.40 -9.36
N GLY A 195 20.02 -0.37 -8.97
CA GLY A 195 21.23 -0.53 -8.16
C GLY A 195 20.92 -0.96 -6.73
N LYS A 196 19.96 -0.28 -6.07
CA LYS A 196 19.55 -0.64 -4.70
C LYS A 196 18.72 -1.91 -4.61
N HIS A 197 17.99 -2.26 -5.67
CA HIS A 197 17.04 -3.36 -5.68
C HIS A 197 17.50 -4.56 -6.53
N ALA A 198 18.80 -4.69 -6.77
CA ALA A 198 19.38 -5.74 -7.61
C ALA A 198 18.97 -7.17 -7.20
N GLU A 199 18.72 -7.39 -5.90
CA GLU A 199 18.22 -8.66 -5.35
C GLU A 199 16.90 -9.12 -5.99
N ILE A 200 16.06 -8.20 -6.48
CA ILE A 200 14.80 -8.55 -7.17
C ILE A 200 15.07 -9.28 -8.49
N ALA A 201 16.05 -8.82 -9.26
CA ALA A 201 16.44 -9.47 -10.51
C ALA A 201 17.25 -10.75 -10.24
N GLN A 202 18.15 -10.73 -9.25
CA GLN A 202 18.95 -11.89 -8.85
C GLN A 202 18.08 -13.04 -8.32
N GLY A 203 17.00 -12.71 -7.60
CA GLY A 203 16.00 -13.68 -7.13
C GLY A 203 15.13 -14.28 -8.22
N GLY A 204 15.23 -13.82 -9.48
CA GLY A 204 14.45 -14.33 -10.60
C GLY A 204 12.97 -13.93 -10.57
N TRP A 205 12.59 -12.93 -9.77
CA TRP A 205 11.19 -12.49 -9.64
C TRP A 205 10.74 -11.62 -10.82
N VAL A 206 11.69 -11.17 -11.64
CA VAL A 206 11.49 -10.52 -12.93
C VAL A 206 12.09 -11.42 -14.01
N PRO A 207 11.37 -11.71 -15.11
CA PRO A 207 11.95 -12.41 -16.24
C PRO A 207 13.23 -11.71 -16.73
N ALA A 208 14.29 -12.47 -16.98
CA ALA A 208 15.61 -11.92 -17.29
C ALA A 208 15.59 -11.01 -18.53
N GLU A 209 14.74 -11.36 -19.51
CA GLU A 209 14.49 -10.61 -20.73
C GLU A 209 13.75 -9.28 -20.50
N ARG A 210 12.97 -9.17 -19.42
CA ARG A 210 12.23 -7.95 -19.06
C ARG A 210 13.04 -7.02 -18.15
N ALA A 211 13.96 -7.56 -17.34
CA ALA A 211 14.75 -6.75 -16.41
C ALA A 211 15.37 -5.48 -17.03
N PRO A 212 15.92 -5.49 -18.26
CA PRO A 212 16.46 -4.29 -18.91
C PRO A 212 15.42 -3.18 -19.16
N SER A 213 14.13 -3.49 -19.33
CA SER A 213 13.08 -2.49 -19.58
C SER A 213 12.46 -1.90 -18.32
N CYS A 214 12.75 -2.47 -17.14
CA CYS A 214 12.04 -2.14 -15.91
C CYS A 214 12.25 -0.69 -15.44
N ALA A 215 13.43 -0.11 -15.63
CA ALA A 215 13.67 1.30 -15.29
C ALA A 215 12.79 2.23 -16.12
N ASP A 216 12.65 1.96 -17.42
CA ASP A 216 11.79 2.74 -18.32
C ASP A 216 10.30 2.51 -18.02
N GLU A 217 9.91 1.27 -17.69
CA GLU A 217 8.55 0.95 -17.25
C GLU A 217 8.17 1.74 -15.98
N TYR A 218 9.05 1.74 -14.97
CA TYR A 218 8.85 2.53 -13.75
C TYR A 218 8.77 4.03 -14.06
N ALA A 219 9.67 4.55 -14.91
CA ALA A 219 9.67 5.97 -15.29
C ALA A 219 8.36 6.39 -15.99
N ARG A 220 7.81 5.54 -16.87
CA ARG A 220 6.50 5.77 -17.51
C ARG A 220 5.37 5.82 -16.48
N VAL A 221 5.33 4.85 -15.57
CA VAL A 221 4.32 4.81 -14.49
C VAL A 221 4.44 6.02 -13.57
N LYS A 222 5.65 6.38 -13.16
CA LYS A 222 5.92 7.56 -12.33
C LYS A 222 5.53 8.86 -13.02
N THR A 223 5.74 8.97 -14.33
CA THR A 223 5.31 10.13 -15.12
C THR A 223 3.79 10.23 -15.16
N ALA A 224 3.10 9.11 -15.34
CA ALA A 224 1.64 9.07 -15.44
C ALA A 224 0.93 9.32 -14.10
N LEU A 225 1.47 8.81 -12.99
CA LEU A 225 0.74 8.72 -11.71
C LEU A 225 1.45 9.38 -10.53
N GLY A 226 2.74 9.72 -10.65
CA GLY A 226 3.57 10.10 -9.50
C GLY A 226 3.09 11.36 -8.78
N SER A 227 2.53 12.34 -9.50
CA SER A 227 1.94 13.55 -8.90
C SER A 227 0.65 13.29 -8.13
N MET A 228 0.03 12.13 -8.31
CA MET A 228 -1.16 11.68 -7.57
C MET A 228 -0.77 10.86 -6.33
N ALA A 229 0.49 10.42 -6.25
CA ALA A 229 1.06 9.62 -5.16
C ALA A 229 2.20 10.40 -4.47
N VAL A 230 1.85 11.46 -3.74
CA VAL A 230 2.83 12.41 -3.21
C VAL A 230 3.16 12.13 -1.74
N LYS A 231 4.44 12.15 -1.40
CA LYS A 231 4.93 12.17 -0.01
C LYS A 231 4.90 13.60 0.54
N ALA A 232 4.52 13.78 1.81
CA ALA A 232 4.68 15.08 2.45
C ALA A 232 6.16 15.50 2.47
N GLY A 233 6.49 16.59 1.77
CA GLY A 233 7.81 17.27 1.83
C GLY A 233 8.92 16.55 1.07
N SER A 234 9.21 17.06 -0.13
CA SER A 234 10.59 17.15 -0.62
C SER A 234 11.19 18.45 -0.12
#